data_AF-A0A7J2LHX5-F1
#
_entry.id   AF-A0A7J2LHX5-F1
#
_cell.length_a   1.000
_cell.length_b   1.000
_cell.length_c   1.000
_cell.angle_alpha   90.00
_cell.angle_beta   90.00
_cell.angle_gamma   90.00
#
_symmetry.space_group_name_H-M   'P 1'
#
loop_
_entity.id
_entity.type
_entity.pdbx_description
1 polymer ?
#
loop_
_entity_poly.entity_id
_entity_poly.type
_entity_poly.pdbx_seq_one_letter_code
_entity_poly.pdbx_strand_id
1 'polypeptide(L)' 'MPYADLFGRDLITTQEWSREELDATLELAGELKRRYYSGDLPKPLKDKTFFMLFYNTSTRTRASFEAAMT' A
#
# COMPACT_ATOMS: atom_id res chain seq x y z
N MET A 1 -1.66 10.07 14.49
CA MET A 1 -2.60 10.46 13.43
C MET A 1 -3.65 9.37 13.32
N PRO A 2 -4.96 9.65 13.21
CA PRO A 2 -5.94 8.60 13.00
C PRO A 2 -5.71 8.05 11.60
N TYR A 3 -5.13 6.86 11.50
CA TYR A 3 -5.09 6.15 10.23
C TYR A 3 -6.53 5.91 9.78
N ALA A 4 -6.79 6.12 8.49
CA ALA A 4 -8.04 5.67 7.89
C ALA A 4 -8.24 4.18 8.18
N ASP A 5 -9.42 3.79 8.69
CA ASP A 5 -9.72 2.39 8.94
C ASP A 5 -10.07 1.69 7.62
N LEU A 6 -9.04 1.13 7.01
CA LEU A 6 -9.10 0.43 5.72
C LEU A 6 -8.97 -1.09 5.87
N PHE A 7 -8.99 -1.61 7.10
CA PHE A 7 -8.82 -3.04 7.34
C PHE A 7 -9.99 -3.83 6.74
N GLY A 8 -9.68 -4.83 5.92
CA GLY A 8 -10.68 -5.67 5.25
C GLY A 8 -11.45 -4.98 4.12
N ARG A 9 -10.99 -3.80 3.67
CA ARG A 9 -11.59 -3.08 2.55
C ARG A 9 -10.80 -3.29 1.26
N ASP A 10 -11.53 -3.42 0.16
CA ASP A 10 -10.95 -3.45 -1.18
C ASP A 10 -10.81 -2.02 -1.74
N LEU A 11 -9.90 -1.86 -2.71
CA LEU A 11 -9.77 -0.65 -3.53
C LEU A 11 -9.89 -1.06 -5.00
N ILE A 12 -11.13 -1.05 -5.52
CA ILE A 12 -11.40 -1.37 -6.92
C ILE A 12 -11.46 -0.08 -7.75
N THR A 13 -12.07 0.95 -7.19
CA THR A 13 -12.07 2.30 -7.75
C THR A 13 -11.87 3.37 -6.68
N THR A 14 -11.27 4.50 -7.05
CA THR A 14 -10.96 5.59 -6.11
C THR A 14 -12.22 6.26 -5.54
N GLN A 15 -13.39 6.11 -6.17
CA GLN A 15 -14.65 6.67 -5.66
C GLN A 15 -15.21 5.89 -4.45
N GLU A 16 -14.73 4.67 -4.17
CA GLU A 16 -15.16 3.88 -3.01
C GLU A 16 -14.54 4.39 -1.70
N TRP A 17 -13.46 5.15 -1.81
CA TRP A 17 -12.79 5.77 -0.67
C TRP A 17 -13.13 7.26 -0.65
N SER A 18 -13.38 7.78 0.54
CA SER A 18 -13.53 9.22 0.77
C SER A 18 -12.24 9.96 0.46
N ARG A 19 -12.35 11.28 0.27
CA ARG A 19 -11.19 12.13 0.01
C ARG A 19 -10.19 12.07 1.15
N GLU A 20 -10.69 12.02 2.38
CA GLU A 20 -9.90 11.94 3.60
C GLU A 20 -9.12 10.63 3.70
N GLU A 21 -9.71 9.51 3.29
CA GLU A 21 -9.04 8.19 3.25
C GLU A 21 -7.93 8.15 2.18
N LEU A 22 -8.19 8.75 1.02
CA LEU A 22 -7.19 8.88 -0.04
C LEU A 22 -6.02 9.78 0.41
N ASP A 23 -6.33 10.94 1.01
CA ASP A 23 -5.33 11.87 1.52
C ASP A 23 -4.47 11.21 2.62
N ALA A 24 -5.10 10.48 3.56
CA ALA A 24 -4.39 9.73 4.60
C ALA A 24 -3.48 8.62 4.02
N THR A 25 -3.92 7.93 2.96
CA THR A 25 -3.13 6.90 2.27
C THR A 25 -1.89 7.51 1.59
N LEU A 26 -2.05 8.67 0.95
CA LEU A 26 -0.94 9.39 0.32
C LEU A 26 0.05 9.95 1.35
N GLU A 27 -0.44 10.43 2.50
CA GLU A 27 0.41 10.88 3.60
C GLU A 27 1.25 9.73 4.17
N LEU A 28 0.62 8.57 4.40
CA LEU A 28 1.31 7.35 4.83
C LEU A 28 2.37 6.90 3.81
N ALA A 29 2.06 6.93 2.50
CA ALA A 29 3.04 6.61 1.47
C ALA A 29 4.26 7.55 1.51
N GLY A 30 4.04 8.84 1.75
CA GLY A 30 5.11 9.82 1.95
C GLY A 30 5.95 9.55 3.20
N GLU A 31 5.32 9.13 4.29
CA GLU A 31 6.01 8.73 5.53
C GLU A 31 6.87 7.49 5.31
N LEU A 32 6.32 6.42 4.73
CA LEU A 32 7.05 5.18 4.44
C LEU A 32 8.25 5.44 3.53
N LYS A 33 8.10 6.31 2.53
CA LYS A 33 9.23 6.75 1.69
C LYS A 33 10.34 7.41 2.50
N ARG A 34 10.01 8.34 3.40
CA ARG A 34 11.01 8.98 4.28
C ARG A 34 11.68 7.95 5.19
N ARG A 35 10.90 7.05 5.79
CA ARG A 35 11.40 6.00 6.69
C ARG A 35 12.34 5.03 5.98
N TYR A 36 12.01 4.61 4.75
CA TYR A 36 12.89 3.83 3.89
C TYR A 36 14.27 4.46 3.73
N TYR A 37 14.35 5.74 3.36
CA TYR A 37 15.63 6.43 3.19
C TYR A 37 16.36 6.70 4.51
N SER A 38 15.66 6.74 5.64
CA SER A 38 16.27 6.86 6.97
C SER A 38 16.79 5.53 7.54
N GLY A 39 16.50 4.39 6.89
CA GLY A 39 16.88 3.05 7.37
C GLY A 39 15.98 2.48 8.46
N ASP A 40 14.90 3.18 8.85
CA ASP A 40 13.93 2.75 9.86
C ASP A 40 12.57 2.42 9.22
N LEU A 41 12.56 1.62 8.14
CA LEU A 41 11.30 1.16 7.55
C LEU A 41 10.67 0.08 8.45
N PRO A 42 9.42 0.25 8.90
CA PRO A 42 8.73 -0.76 9.69
C PRO A 42 8.34 -1.95 8.80
N LYS A 43 8.19 -3.14 9.40
CA LYS A 43 7.76 -4.37 8.71
C LYS A 43 6.39 -4.84 9.18
N PRO A 44 5.31 -4.06 9.00
CA PRO A 44 3.98 -4.39 9.53
C PRO A 44 3.35 -5.62 8.86
N LEU A 45 3.80 -5.97 7.66
CA LEU A 45 3.31 -7.10 6.86
C LEU A 45 4.20 -8.35 6.98
N LYS A 46 5.07 -8.41 7.99
CA LYS A 46 5.90 -9.59 8.24
C LYS A 46 5.02 -10.83 8.35
N ASP A 47 5.44 -11.91 7.68
CA ASP A 47 4.76 -13.21 7.65
C ASP A 47 3.34 -13.16 7.02
N LYS A 48 3.03 -12.11 6.25
CA LYS A 48 1.82 -12.02 5.42
C LYS A 48 2.12 -12.44 3.99
N THR A 49 1.18 -13.18 3.39
CA THR A 49 1.27 -13.64 2.00
C THR A 49 0.31 -12.83 1.13
N PHE A 50 0.83 -12.27 0.03
CA PHE A 50 0.03 -11.56 -0.97
C PHE A 50 0.00 -12.35 -2.27
N PHE A 51 -1.21 -12.74 -2.71
CA PHE A 51 -1.40 -13.45 -3.97
C PHE A 51 -1.77 -12.48 -5.09
N MET A 52 -0.95 -12.47 -6.13
CA MET A 52 -1.15 -11.64 -7.31
C MET A 52 -1.69 -12.47 -8.47
N LEU A 53 -2.88 -12.11 -8.98
CA LEU A 53 -3.51 -12.75 -10.12
C LEU A 53 -3.55 -11.77 -11.30
N PHE A 54 -2.84 -12.08 -12.39
CA PHE A 54 -2.76 -11.24 -13.59
C PHE A 54 -3.19 -12.03 -14.83
N TYR A 55 -4.26 -11.60 -15.49
CA TYR A 55 -4.69 -12.15 -16.79
C TYR A 55 -3.86 -11.62 -17.96
N ASN A 56 -3.32 -10.41 -17.83
CA ASN A 56 -2.46 -9.75 -18.81
C ASN A 56 -1.12 -9.38 -18.18
N THR A 57 -0.07 -9.28 -18.99
CA THR A 57 1.26 -8.92 -18.52
C THR A 57 1.32 -7.46 -18.08
N SER A 58 1.72 -7.23 -16.83
CA SER A 58 1.93 -5.88 -16.29
C SER A 58 3.17 -5.83 -15.39
N THR A 59 4.32 -5.49 -15.97
CA THR A 59 5.62 -5.58 -15.27
C THR A 59 5.74 -4.58 -14.13
N ARG A 60 5.36 -3.32 -14.34
CA ARG A 60 5.48 -2.28 -13.30
C ARG A 60 4.59 -2.59 -12.10
N THR A 61 3.33 -2.95 -12.35
CA THR A 61 2.34 -3.23 -11.30
C THR A 61 2.77 -4.43 -10.46
N ARG A 62 3.15 -5.54 -11.10
CA ARG A 62 3.62 -6.73 -10.38
C ARG A 62 4.85 -6.42 -9.52
N ALA A 63 5.86 -5.80 -10.12
CA ALA A 63 7.10 -5.49 -9.41
C ALA A 63 6.88 -4.52 -8.24
N SER A 64 6.01 -3.52 -8.39
CA SER A 64 5.73 -2.58 -7.30
C SER A 64 4.99 -3.23 -6.14
N PHE A 65 4.02 -4.12 -6.41
CA PHE A 65 3.31 -4.84 -5.35
C PHE A 65 4.21 -5.87 -4.65
N GLU A 66 5.06 -6.58 -5.41
CA GLU A 66 6.04 -7.51 -4.86
C GLU A 66 7.04 -6.80 -3.93
N ALA A 67 7.60 -5.66 -4.39
CA ALA A 67 8.52 -4.85 -3.60
C ALA A 67 7.86 -4.19 -2.39
N ALA A 68 6.55 -3.87 -2.44
CA ALA A 68 5.83 -3.31 -1.32
C ALA A 68 5.56 -4.35 -0.21
N MET A 69 5.47 -5.64 -0.56
CA MET A 69 5.19 -6.74 0.37
C MET A 69 6.45 -7.33 1.03
N THR A 70 7.63 -7.10 0.46
CA THR A 70 8.91 -7.73 0.86
C THR A 70 9.82 -6.74 1.58
#